data_AF-A0A961FTI0-F1
#
_entry.id   AF-A0A961FTI0-F1
#
_cell.length_a   1.000
_cell.length_b   1.000
_cell.length_c   1.000
_cell.angle_alpha   90.00
_cell.angle_beta   90.00
_cell.angle_gamma   90.00
#
_symmetry.space_group_name_H-M   'P 1'
#
loop_
_entity.id
_entity.type
_entity.pdbx_description
1 polymer ?
#
loop_
_entity_poly.entity_id
_entity_poly.type
_entity_poly.pdbx_seq_one_letter_code
_entity_poly.pdbx_strand_id
1 'polypeptide(L)'
;LTVEEREIYRDLKNRPTVRAFGDLANASIGYVSGANDFFHLRPSQANSFRIPDRWLRVAVRKASQLPGGPVKRSDVERWLTNDDPVLLLDLNGIDRLPAEIRRYLDTEEGEKARATYKCRNRKPWYAVPDVKVPTAFMTVMNGRRPSLIFNEADCVCTNSLHAVTLRSGVSAPVLRSGWESALAELGTEIEGHPLGGGMLKLEPREAQKIPIPTGPISLTSAEHSALLQATQTMRTWRHYG
;
A
#
# COMPACT_ATOMS: atom_id res chain seq x y z
N LEU A 1 -2.05 -10.51 -26.13
CA LEU A 1 -3.16 -9.66 -26.60
C LEU A 1 -3.20 -9.63 -28.13
N THR A 2 -4.38 -9.89 -28.71
CA THR A 2 -4.69 -9.76 -30.13
C THR A 2 -4.62 -8.30 -30.59
N VAL A 3 -4.71 -8.03 -31.90
CA VAL A 3 -4.76 -6.66 -32.42
C VAL A 3 -6.03 -5.95 -31.95
N GLU A 4 -7.17 -6.61 -32.07
CA GLU A 4 -8.48 -6.09 -31.64
C GLU A 4 -8.52 -5.74 -30.15
N GLU A 5 -8.02 -6.62 -29.27
CA GLU A 5 -7.95 -6.35 -27.82
C GLU A 5 -7.10 -5.12 -27.49
N ARG A 6 -5.99 -4.91 -28.22
CA ARG A 6 -5.11 -3.75 -28.04
C ARG A 6 -5.76 -2.46 -28.52
N GLU A 7 -6.51 -2.51 -29.62
CA GLU A 7 -7.25 -1.37 -30.16
C GLU A 7 -8.37 -0.97 -29.21
N ILE A 8 -9.18 -1.92 -28.74
CA ILE A 8 -10.23 -1.69 -27.73
C ILE A 8 -9.63 -1.06 -26.47
N TYR A 9 -8.56 -1.61 -25.91
CA TYR A 9 -7.92 -1.05 -24.71
C TYR A 9 -7.43 0.39 -24.95
N ARG A 10 -6.83 0.67 -26.11
CA ARG A 10 -6.33 2.00 -26.46
C ARG A 10 -7.47 3.00 -26.61
N ASP A 11 -8.55 2.63 -27.28
CA ASP A 11 -9.70 3.50 -27.49
C ASP A 11 -10.41 3.82 -26.17
N LEU A 12 -10.61 2.82 -25.31
CA LEU A 12 -11.17 3.02 -23.97
C LEU A 12 -10.28 3.91 -23.11
N LYS A 13 -8.96 3.69 -23.11
CA LYS A 13 -7.97 4.49 -22.37
C LYS A 13 -8.00 5.97 -22.76
N ASN A 14 -8.33 6.28 -24.01
CA ASN A 14 -8.34 7.65 -24.55
C ASN A 14 -9.71 8.35 -24.42
N ARG A 15 -10.72 7.70 -23.81
CA ARG A 15 -12.02 8.35 -23.59
C ARG A 15 -11.90 9.53 -22.61
N PRO A 16 -12.67 10.62 -22.77
CA PRO A 16 -12.59 11.80 -21.89
C PRO A 16 -12.87 11.51 -20.41
N THR A 17 -13.61 10.44 -20.10
CA THR A 17 -13.95 10.00 -18.75
C THR A 17 -12.92 9.05 -18.14
N VAL A 18 -11.77 8.83 -18.79
CA VAL A 18 -10.69 7.97 -18.32
C VAL A 18 -9.45 8.82 -18.12
N ARG A 19 -8.82 8.68 -16.95
CA ARG A 19 -7.58 9.39 -16.59
C ARG A 19 -6.54 8.39 -16.15
N ALA A 20 -5.26 8.75 -16.23
CA ALA A 20 -4.24 7.92 -15.62
C ALA A 20 -4.39 7.96 -14.09
N PHE A 21 -4.11 6.87 -13.39
CA PHE A 21 -4.10 6.83 -11.93
C PHE A 21 -3.21 7.94 -11.37
N GLY A 22 -2.07 8.20 -12.03
CA GLY A 22 -1.15 9.28 -11.69
C GLY A 22 -1.77 10.67 -11.73
N ASP A 23 -2.89 10.89 -12.44
CA ASP A 23 -3.63 12.15 -12.46
C ASP A 23 -4.62 12.28 -11.31
N LEU A 24 -4.93 11.16 -10.64
CA LEU A 24 -5.94 11.04 -9.58
C LEU A 24 -5.31 10.87 -8.19
N ALA A 25 -4.20 10.15 -8.13
CA ALA A 25 -3.50 9.80 -6.92
C ALA A 25 -2.01 9.63 -7.17
N ASN A 26 -1.22 9.74 -6.10
CA ASN A 26 0.17 9.38 -6.09
C ASN A 26 0.37 8.11 -5.26
N ALA A 27 1.01 7.10 -5.85
CA ALA A 27 1.54 5.96 -5.11
C ALA A 27 3.01 6.22 -4.77
N SER A 28 3.41 5.90 -3.55
CA SER A 28 4.80 5.84 -3.10
C SER A 28 5.00 4.62 -2.24
N ILE A 29 6.25 4.18 -2.04
CA ILE A 29 6.52 3.15 -1.03
C ILE A 29 6.08 3.64 0.35
N GLY A 30 5.63 2.72 1.21
CA GLY A 30 5.50 2.99 2.64
C GLY A 30 6.87 3.22 3.30
N TYR A 31 6.86 3.60 4.58
CA TYR A 31 8.11 3.90 5.29
C TYR A 31 8.97 2.65 5.46
N VAL A 32 10.29 2.86 5.55
CA VAL A 32 11.27 1.80 5.80
C VAL A 32 11.82 1.98 7.20
N SER A 33 11.42 1.11 8.14
CA SER A 33 11.90 1.19 9.53
C SER A 33 13.37 0.78 9.68
N GLY A 34 13.86 -0.15 8.85
CA GLY A 34 15.22 -0.70 8.96
C GLY A 34 15.39 -1.82 9.98
N ALA A 35 14.45 -1.93 10.94
CA ALA A 35 14.40 -2.97 11.96
C ALA A 35 12.94 -3.22 12.36
N ASN A 36 12.18 -3.89 11.49
CA ASN A 36 10.71 -3.96 11.61
C ASN A 36 10.25 -4.53 12.95
N ASP A 37 10.90 -5.55 13.48
CA ASP A 37 10.48 -6.17 14.75
C ASP A 37 10.80 -5.30 15.97
N PHE A 38 11.78 -4.40 15.87
CA PHE A 38 12.07 -3.42 16.90
C PHE A 38 11.12 -2.22 16.84
N PHE A 39 10.86 -1.65 15.66
CA PHE A 39 10.03 -0.44 15.57
C PHE A 39 8.53 -0.69 15.69
N HIS A 40 8.06 -1.94 15.63
CA HIS A 40 6.62 -2.24 15.72
C HIS A 40 6.34 -3.10 16.95
N LEU A 41 5.92 -2.43 18.02
CA LEU A 41 5.64 -3.02 19.30
C LEU A 41 4.29 -3.74 19.26
N ARG A 42 4.19 -4.77 20.11
CA ARG A 42 2.90 -5.29 20.56
C ARG A 42 2.32 -4.35 21.62
N PRO A 43 0.97 -4.24 21.74
CA PRO A 43 0.31 -3.55 22.85
C PRO A 43 0.87 -3.92 24.23
N SER A 44 1.08 -5.21 24.50
CA SER A 44 1.68 -5.71 25.75
C SER A 44 3.09 -5.18 26.00
N GLN A 45 3.91 -5.09 24.95
CA GLN A 45 5.27 -4.56 25.02
C GLN A 45 5.28 -3.05 25.21
N ALA A 46 4.44 -2.31 24.50
CA ALA A 46 4.29 -0.87 24.69
C ALA A 46 3.88 -0.55 26.14
N ASN A 47 2.94 -1.33 26.70
CA ASN A 47 2.50 -1.21 28.08
C ASN A 47 3.59 -1.54 29.10
N SER A 48 4.37 -2.63 28.90
CA SER A 48 5.44 -3.02 29.84
C SER A 48 6.54 -1.96 29.93
N PHE A 49 6.90 -1.35 28.79
CA PHE A 49 7.85 -0.25 28.74
C PHE A 49 7.23 1.11 29.08
N ARG A 50 5.91 1.20 29.28
CA ARG A 50 5.15 2.43 29.54
C ARG A 50 5.37 3.49 28.45
N ILE A 51 5.38 3.04 27.20
CA ILE A 51 5.54 3.91 26.04
C ILE A 51 4.28 4.78 25.90
N PRO A 52 4.38 6.11 25.91
CA PRO A 52 3.21 6.97 25.75
C PRO A 52 2.57 6.86 24.36
N ASP A 53 1.25 6.76 24.28
CA ASP A 53 0.47 6.59 23.04
C ASP A 53 0.76 7.66 21.97
N ARG A 54 1.13 8.88 22.36
CA ARG A 54 1.49 9.95 21.41
C ARG A 54 2.69 9.62 20.52
N TRP A 55 3.52 8.64 20.92
CA TRP A 55 4.66 8.14 20.16
C TRP A 55 4.35 6.85 19.40
N LEU A 56 3.09 6.42 19.43
CA LEU A 56 2.64 5.18 18.79
C LEU A 56 1.68 5.51 17.65
N ARG A 57 1.94 4.88 16.50
CA ARG A 57 1.06 4.92 15.33
C ARG A 57 0.64 3.49 14.99
N VAL A 58 -0.62 3.27 14.67
CA VAL A 58 -1.04 1.95 14.18
C VAL A 58 -0.57 1.76 12.74
N ALA A 59 0.09 0.64 12.47
CA ALA A 59 0.75 0.36 11.20
C ALA A 59 0.28 -0.96 10.58
N VAL A 60 -0.05 -0.91 9.30
CA VAL A 60 -0.20 -2.10 8.46
C VAL A 60 1.20 -2.52 7.99
N ARG A 61 1.69 -3.65 8.49
CA ARG A 61 3.05 -4.13 8.24
C ARG A 61 3.17 -5.09 7.06
N LYS A 62 2.08 -5.75 6.69
CA LYS A 62 2.02 -6.79 5.66
C LYS A 62 0.68 -6.73 4.93
N ALA A 63 0.68 -7.07 3.64
CA ALA A 63 -0.53 -7.16 2.84
C ALA A 63 -1.57 -8.15 3.41
N SER A 64 -1.14 -9.22 4.07
CA SER A 64 -2.04 -10.21 4.68
C SER A 64 -2.87 -9.66 5.85
N GLN A 65 -2.54 -8.48 6.38
CA GLN A 65 -3.35 -7.82 7.41
C GLN A 65 -4.51 -7.01 6.81
N LEU A 66 -4.46 -6.68 5.52
CA LEU A 66 -5.51 -5.89 4.89
C LEU A 66 -6.83 -6.70 4.84
N PRO A 67 -7.96 -6.09 5.24
CA PRO A 67 -9.27 -6.69 5.07
C PRO A 67 -9.71 -6.68 3.60
N GLY A 68 -10.82 -7.36 3.29
CA GLY A 68 -11.41 -7.36 1.95
C GLY A 68 -12.09 -6.03 1.55
N GLY A 69 -12.22 -5.08 2.47
CA GLY A 69 -12.78 -3.75 2.26
C GLY A 69 -11.88 -2.69 2.90
N PRO A 70 -12.36 -1.45 3.10
CA PRO A 70 -11.58 -0.40 3.77
C PRO A 70 -11.10 -0.84 5.16
N VAL A 71 -9.89 -0.42 5.55
CA VAL A 71 -9.38 -0.60 6.92
C VAL A 71 -10.14 0.35 7.84
N LYS A 72 -10.82 -0.21 8.84
CA LYS A 72 -11.66 0.53 9.79
C LYS A 72 -11.12 0.43 11.21
N ARG A 73 -11.67 1.25 12.11
CA ARG A 73 -11.35 1.21 13.55
C ARG A 73 -11.54 -0.17 14.17
N SER A 74 -12.56 -0.92 13.75
CA SER A 74 -12.78 -2.31 14.20
C SER A 74 -11.65 -3.27 13.83
N ASP A 75 -10.96 -3.05 12.71
CA ASP A 75 -9.79 -3.85 12.35
C ASP A 75 -8.61 -3.52 13.26
N VAL A 76 -8.42 -2.23 13.56
CA VAL A 76 -7.42 -1.75 14.52
C VAL A 76 -7.66 -2.34 15.91
N GLU A 77 -8.88 -2.22 16.44
CA GLU A 77 -9.27 -2.78 17.74
C GLU A 77 -8.98 -4.29 17.81
N ARG A 78 -9.26 -5.03 16.74
CA ARG A 78 -8.94 -6.46 16.64
C ARG A 78 -7.44 -6.71 16.71
N TRP A 79 -6.61 -5.97 15.95
CA TRP A 79 -5.15 -6.14 16.00
C TRP A 79 -4.59 -5.82 17.39
N LEU A 80 -5.10 -4.77 18.03
CA LEU A 80 -4.69 -4.39 19.39
C LEU A 80 -5.10 -5.45 20.42
N THR A 81 -6.32 -5.97 20.31
CA THR A 81 -6.82 -7.02 21.22
C THR A 81 -6.05 -8.33 21.06
N ASN A 82 -5.64 -8.67 19.83
CA ASN A 82 -4.85 -9.86 19.52
C ASN A 82 -3.37 -9.72 19.90
N ASP A 83 -2.97 -8.59 20.46
CA ASP A 83 -1.58 -8.25 20.76
C ASP A 83 -0.67 -8.30 19.52
N ASP A 84 -1.22 -7.98 18.34
CA ASP A 84 -0.45 -7.97 17.10
C ASP A 84 0.62 -6.87 17.16
N PRO A 85 1.81 -7.09 16.58
CA PRO A 85 2.91 -6.12 16.64
C PRO A 85 2.69 -5.01 15.61
N VAL A 86 1.68 -4.16 15.82
CA VAL A 86 1.20 -3.12 14.89
C VAL A 86 1.45 -1.69 15.36
N LEU A 87 2.01 -1.50 16.56
CA LEU A 87 2.26 -0.16 17.10
C LEU A 87 3.66 0.31 16.67
N LEU A 88 3.72 1.11 15.60
CA LEU A 88 4.95 1.78 15.20
C LEU A 88 5.37 2.79 16.27
N LEU A 89 6.60 2.66 16.77
CA LEU A 89 7.28 3.67 17.57
C LEU A 89 7.76 4.81 16.66
N ASP A 90 6.96 5.87 16.57
CA ASP A 90 7.20 7.04 15.74
C ASP A 90 7.78 8.18 16.60
N LEU A 91 9.11 8.33 16.56
CA LEU A 91 9.86 9.32 17.34
C LEU A 91 10.29 10.53 16.50
N ASN A 92 9.65 10.78 15.35
CA ASN A 92 9.97 11.94 14.54
C ASN A 92 9.62 13.24 15.28
N GLY A 93 10.51 14.23 15.19
CA GLY A 93 10.31 15.54 15.82
C GLY A 93 10.41 15.53 17.36
N ILE A 94 10.97 14.48 17.97
CA ILE A 94 11.19 14.46 19.42
C ILE A 94 12.40 15.30 19.81
N ASP A 95 12.18 16.33 20.64
CA ASP A 95 13.27 17.18 21.13
C ASP A 95 14.06 16.51 22.27
N ARG A 96 13.33 15.90 23.22
CA ARG A 96 13.91 15.22 24.39
C ARG A 96 13.24 13.88 24.60
N LEU A 97 14.03 12.81 24.56
CA LEU A 97 13.58 11.45 24.85
C LEU A 97 13.12 11.31 26.32
N PRO A 98 11.86 10.92 26.57
CA PRO A 98 11.41 10.45 27.88
C PRO A 98 12.23 9.27 28.39
N ALA A 99 12.24 9.06 29.71
CA ALA A 99 13.02 7.99 30.34
C ALA A 99 12.57 6.59 29.87
N GLU A 100 11.27 6.42 29.65
CA GLU A 100 10.62 5.20 29.19
C GLU A 100 11.07 4.83 27.78
N ILE A 101 11.13 5.83 26.89
CA ILE A 101 11.61 5.66 25.51
C ILE A 101 13.09 5.32 25.51
N ARG A 102 13.90 6.05 26.29
CA ARG A 102 15.34 5.77 26.40
C ARG A 102 15.60 4.35 26.88
N ARG A 103 14.90 3.92 27.94
CA ARG A 103 14.98 2.57 28.48
C ARG A 103 14.66 1.50 27.42
N TYR A 104 13.68 1.76 26.55
CA TYR A 104 13.36 0.86 25.44
C TYR A 104 14.44 0.86 24.36
N LEU A 105 14.95 2.04 23.99
CA LEU A 105 16.02 2.19 23.00
C LEU A 105 17.36 1.57 23.44
N ASP A 106 17.63 1.52 24.74
CA ASP A 106 18.85 0.96 25.34
C ASP A 106 18.79 -0.56 25.60
N THR A 107 17.75 -1.25 25.09
CA THR A 107 17.64 -2.71 25.14
C THR A 107 18.64 -3.39 24.19
N GLU A 108 18.89 -4.69 24.37
CA GLU A 108 19.74 -5.47 23.45
C GLU A 108 19.20 -5.42 22.01
N GLU A 109 17.89 -5.48 21.85
CA GLU A 109 17.15 -5.35 20.61
C GLU A 109 17.29 -3.95 20.01
N GLY A 110 17.34 -2.92 20.86
CA GLY A 110 17.65 -1.54 20.46
C GLY A 110 19.05 -1.39 19.89
N GLU A 111 20.06 -1.98 20.54
CA GLU A 111 21.42 -2.00 20.03
C GLU A 111 21.54 -2.78 18.71
N LYS A 112 20.86 -3.93 18.59
CA LYS A 112 20.74 -4.67 17.31
C LYS A 112 20.08 -3.82 16.22
N ALA A 113 18.99 -3.14 16.54
CA ALA A 113 18.27 -2.27 15.61
C ALA A 113 19.14 -1.09 15.15
N ARG A 114 19.87 -0.47 16.09
CA ARG A 114 20.81 0.63 15.83
C ARG A 114 21.93 0.22 14.89
N ALA A 115 22.44 -1.02 15.01
CA ALA A 115 23.51 -1.54 14.17
C ALA A 115 23.08 -1.83 12.72
N THR A 116 21.78 -1.93 12.43
CA THR A 116 21.30 -2.19 11.07
C THR A 116 21.71 -1.08 10.09
N TYR A 117 21.92 -1.44 8.82
CA TYR A 117 22.40 -0.49 7.80
C TYR A 117 21.55 0.79 7.70
N LYS A 118 20.22 0.67 7.76
CA LYS A 118 19.34 1.84 7.63
C LYS A 118 19.38 2.70 8.89
N CYS A 119 19.34 2.12 10.08
CA CYS A 119 19.36 2.86 11.34
C CYS A 119 20.68 3.58 11.59
N ARG A 120 21.83 2.90 11.40
CA ARG A 120 23.15 3.48 11.66
C ARG A 120 23.48 4.70 10.78
N ASN A 121 22.81 4.81 9.63
CA ASN A 121 22.97 5.92 8.68
C ASN A 121 21.96 7.07 8.89
N ARG A 122 21.07 6.99 9.88
CA ARG A 122 20.13 8.06 10.23
C ARG A 122 20.62 8.90 11.40
N LYS A 123 20.14 10.13 11.48
CA LYS A 123 20.40 11.05 12.60
C LYS A 123 19.08 11.70 13.05
N PRO A 124 18.56 11.38 14.25
CA PRO A 124 18.98 10.27 15.13
C PRO A 124 18.66 8.89 14.53
N TRP A 125 19.32 7.83 14.99
CA TRP A 125 19.21 6.48 14.40
C TRP A 125 17.79 5.90 14.45
N TYR A 126 17.01 6.31 15.46
CA TYR A 126 15.65 5.86 15.74
C TYR A 126 14.56 6.66 15.00
N ALA A 127 14.88 7.75 14.31
CA ALA A 127 13.90 8.53 13.56
C ALA A 127 13.57 7.84 12.24
N VAL A 128 12.40 7.18 12.16
CA VAL A 128 11.95 6.48 10.95
C VAL A 128 11.44 7.51 9.93
N PRO A 129 12.08 7.69 8.76
CA PRO A 129 11.69 8.73 7.82
C PRO A 129 10.36 8.41 7.11
N ASP A 130 9.71 9.46 6.60
CA ASP A 130 8.54 9.39 5.71
C ASP A 130 7.32 8.63 6.25
N VAL A 131 7.13 8.62 7.58
CA VAL A 131 5.91 8.13 8.20
C VAL A 131 4.76 9.08 7.87
N LYS A 132 3.82 8.61 7.05
CA LYS A 132 2.66 9.39 6.58
C LYS A 132 1.42 8.50 6.62
N VAL A 133 0.27 9.09 6.91
CA VAL A 133 -1.04 8.44 6.81
C VAL A 133 -1.50 8.54 5.36
N PRO A 134 -1.55 7.43 4.59
CA PRO A 134 -2.07 7.46 3.23
C PRO A 134 -3.60 7.44 3.23
N THR A 135 -4.20 7.87 2.11
CA THR A 135 -5.63 7.71 1.86
C THR A 135 -6.01 6.24 1.59
N ALA A 136 -5.12 5.48 0.98
CA ALA A 136 -5.31 4.06 0.71
C ALA A 136 -3.97 3.30 0.69
N PHE A 137 -4.05 1.99 0.84
CA PHE A 137 -2.95 1.05 0.70
C PHE A 137 -3.08 0.32 -0.63
N MET A 138 -1.98 0.21 -1.37
CA MET A 138 -1.92 -0.62 -2.58
C MET A 138 -0.95 -1.78 -2.37
N THR A 139 -1.38 -2.99 -2.71
CA THR A 139 -0.54 -4.19 -2.56
C THR A 139 0.51 -4.29 -3.67
N VAL A 140 1.77 -4.56 -3.29
CA VAL A 140 2.91 -4.55 -4.22
C VAL A 140 2.99 -5.84 -5.04
N MET A 141 2.86 -6.99 -4.36
CA MET A 141 3.04 -8.33 -4.93
C MET A 141 1.72 -9.08 -4.87
N ASN A 142 1.22 -9.53 -6.01
CA ASN A 142 -0.14 -10.04 -6.14
C ASN A 142 -0.22 -11.30 -7.01
N GLY A 143 -0.77 -12.39 -6.47
CA GLY A 143 -1.02 -13.61 -7.25
C GLY A 143 -2.35 -13.61 -8.02
N ARG A 144 -3.26 -12.67 -7.72
CA ARG A 144 -4.56 -12.53 -8.40
C ARG A 144 -4.67 -11.16 -9.06
N ARG A 145 -4.89 -10.12 -8.26
CA ARG A 145 -4.92 -8.73 -8.70
C ARG A 145 -4.38 -7.81 -7.60
N PRO A 146 -3.75 -6.67 -7.97
CA PRO A 146 -3.47 -5.59 -7.02
C PRO A 146 -4.74 -5.07 -6.36
N SER A 147 -4.72 -4.97 -5.03
CA SER A 147 -5.79 -4.39 -4.22
C SER A 147 -5.48 -2.93 -3.92
N LEU A 148 -6.51 -2.08 -3.97
CA LEU A 148 -6.48 -0.71 -3.48
C LEU A 148 -7.47 -0.58 -2.31
N ILE A 149 -6.93 -0.59 -1.09
CA ILE A 149 -7.72 -0.65 0.14
C ILE A 149 -7.69 0.70 0.85
N PHE A 150 -8.85 1.33 1.00
CA PHE A 150 -8.95 2.65 1.64
C PHE A 150 -8.66 2.60 3.14
N ASN A 151 -8.02 3.65 3.63
CA ASN A 151 -7.62 3.80 5.02
C ASN A 151 -8.61 4.73 5.76
N GLU A 152 -9.61 4.14 6.42
CA GLU A 152 -10.60 4.88 7.22
C GLU A 152 -10.22 4.91 8.71
N ALA A 153 -9.04 4.39 9.07
CA ALA A 153 -8.57 4.22 10.44
C ALA A 153 -7.27 4.99 10.75
N ASP A 154 -6.84 5.88 9.85
CA ASP A 154 -5.62 6.68 9.98
C ASP A 154 -4.33 5.87 10.23
N CYS A 155 -4.29 4.63 9.74
CA CYS A 155 -3.12 3.76 9.86
C CYS A 155 -1.99 4.23 8.95
N VAL A 156 -0.75 3.96 9.33
CA VAL A 156 0.44 4.09 8.46
C VAL A 156 0.80 2.73 7.87
N CYS A 157 1.73 2.65 6.91
CA CYS A 157 2.17 1.35 6.38
C CYS A 157 3.68 1.29 6.10
N THR A 158 4.24 0.09 6.29
CA THR A 158 5.61 -0.21 5.89
C THR A 158 5.73 -0.28 4.36
N ASN A 159 6.97 -0.32 3.86
CA ASN A 159 7.28 -0.53 2.45
C ASN A 159 6.86 -1.90 1.87
N SER A 160 6.16 -2.74 2.63
CA SER A 160 5.45 -3.93 2.10
C SER A 160 4.19 -3.56 1.30
N LEU A 161 3.73 -2.32 1.45
CA LEU A 161 2.59 -1.72 0.77
C LEU A 161 3.03 -0.40 0.16
N HIS A 162 2.34 -0.01 -0.91
CA HIS A 162 2.41 1.36 -1.40
C HIS A 162 1.41 2.23 -0.63
N ALA A 163 1.89 3.37 -0.16
CA ALA A 163 1.10 4.44 0.39
C ALA A 163 0.49 5.26 -0.77
N VAL A 164 -0.83 5.29 -0.87
CA VAL A 164 -1.56 6.04 -1.90
C VAL A 164 -2.16 7.30 -1.30
N THR A 165 -1.87 8.45 -1.89
CA THR A 165 -2.44 9.74 -1.51
C THR A 165 -3.22 10.32 -2.68
N LEU A 166 -4.48 10.72 -2.45
CA LEU A 166 -5.28 11.39 -3.48
C LEU A 166 -4.71 12.75 -3.85
N ARG A 167 -4.86 13.15 -5.11
CA ARG A 167 -4.62 14.53 -5.52
C ARG A 167 -5.78 15.43 -5.07
N SER A 168 -5.49 16.72 -4.96
CA SER A 168 -6.49 17.73 -4.58
C SER A 168 -7.72 17.67 -5.49
N GLY A 169 -8.91 17.71 -4.89
CA GLY A 169 -10.20 17.67 -5.60
C GLY A 169 -10.64 16.30 -6.12
N VAL A 170 -9.86 15.24 -5.91
CA VAL A 170 -10.23 13.88 -6.34
C VAL A 170 -11.07 13.18 -5.27
N SER A 171 -12.19 12.61 -5.69
CA SER A 171 -13.11 11.86 -4.82
C SER A 171 -12.62 10.42 -4.59
N ALA A 172 -12.50 10.02 -3.32
CA ALA A 172 -12.15 8.65 -2.93
C ALA A 172 -13.10 7.59 -3.52
N PRO A 173 -14.45 7.75 -3.43
CA PRO A 173 -15.40 6.87 -4.12
C PRO A 173 -15.15 6.71 -5.62
N VAL A 174 -14.81 7.79 -6.33
CA VAL A 174 -14.55 7.76 -7.77
C VAL A 174 -13.31 6.93 -8.08
N LEU A 175 -12.22 7.13 -7.33
CA LEU A 175 -11.02 6.30 -7.50
C LEU A 175 -11.31 4.83 -7.18
N ARG A 176 -12.08 4.56 -6.12
CA ARG A 176 -12.48 3.19 -5.73
C ARG A 176 -13.22 2.49 -6.86
N SER A 177 -14.29 3.11 -7.36
CA SER A 177 -15.09 2.52 -8.44
C SER A 177 -14.30 2.37 -9.74
N GLY A 178 -13.44 3.34 -10.07
CA GLY A 178 -12.61 3.28 -11.27
C GLY A 178 -11.56 2.16 -11.19
N TRP A 179 -10.94 1.97 -10.03
CA TRP A 179 -9.97 0.90 -9.78
C TRP A 179 -10.58 -0.50 -9.91
N GLU A 180 -11.85 -0.66 -9.54
CA GLU A 180 -12.58 -1.93 -9.64
C GLU A 180 -13.06 -2.25 -11.07
N SER A 181 -12.86 -1.35 -12.03
CA SER A 181 -13.28 -1.57 -13.42
C SER A 181 -12.42 -2.60 -14.16
N ALA A 182 -13.01 -3.31 -15.11
CA ALA A 182 -12.28 -4.24 -15.99
C ALA A 182 -11.15 -3.55 -16.79
N LEU A 183 -11.30 -2.26 -17.11
CA LEU A 183 -10.28 -1.48 -17.78
C LEU A 183 -9.05 -1.26 -16.88
N ALA A 184 -9.26 -0.89 -15.61
CA ALA A 184 -8.19 -0.75 -14.64
C ALA A 184 -7.53 -2.10 -14.33
N GLU A 185 -8.32 -3.17 -14.24
CA GLU A 185 -7.82 -4.53 -14.03
C GLU A 185 -6.87 -4.93 -15.16
N LEU A 186 -7.28 -4.82 -16.43
CA LEU A 186 -6.40 -5.07 -17.57
C LEU A 186 -5.19 -4.12 -17.57
N GLY A 187 -5.38 -2.86 -17.21
CA GLY A 187 -4.31 -1.88 -17.08
C GLY A 187 -3.24 -2.31 -16.08
N THR A 188 -3.63 -2.90 -14.94
CA THR A 188 -2.68 -3.46 -13.97
C THR A 188 -1.88 -4.62 -14.55
N GLU A 189 -2.51 -5.43 -15.41
CA GLU A 189 -1.87 -6.56 -16.06
C GLU A 189 -0.86 -6.14 -17.13
N ILE A 190 -1.15 -5.05 -17.86
CA ILE A 190 -0.30 -4.49 -18.90
C ILE A 190 0.90 -3.76 -18.30
N GLU A 191 0.68 -2.94 -17.26
CA GLU A 191 1.73 -2.08 -16.70
C GLU A 191 2.59 -2.80 -15.64
N GLY A 192 2.01 -3.76 -14.91
CA GLY A 192 2.72 -4.48 -13.85
C GLY A 192 3.74 -5.49 -14.40
N HIS A 193 4.78 -5.74 -13.62
CA HIS A 193 5.83 -6.70 -13.97
C HIS A 193 5.45 -8.12 -13.55
N PRO A 194 5.27 -9.06 -14.49
CA PRO A 194 5.08 -10.46 -14.15
C PRO A 194 6.35 -11.03 -13.53
N LEU A 195 6.17 -11.89 -12.54
CA LEU A 195 7.21 -12.66 -11.88
C LEU A 195 6.80 -14.14 -11.94
N GLY A 196 7.80 -15.01 -12.07
CA GLY A 196 7.57 -16.46 -12.17
C GLY A 196 6.67 -16.99 -11.05
N GLY A 197 5.85 -18.00 -11.39
CA GLY A 197 4.88 -18.59 -10.46
C GLY A 197 3.54 -17.85 -10.37
N GLY A 198 3.21 -17.00 -11.36
CA GLY A 198 1.90 -16.32 -11.44
C GLY A 198 1.82 -15.00 -10.68
N MET A 199 2.94 -14.50 -10.14
CA MET A 199 2.97 -13.27 -9.36
C MET A 199 3.05 -12.04 -10.25
N LEU A 200 2.38 -10.97 -9.84
CA LEU A 200 2.49 -9.64 -10.43
C LEU A 200 3.08 -8.69 -9.41
N LYS A 201 4.16 -8.01 -9.79
CA LYS A 201 4.68 -6.86 -9.06
C LYS A 201 4.18 -5.58 -9.71
N LEU A 202 3.59 -4.70 -8.91
CA LEU A 202 3.18 -3.38 -9.37
C LEU A 202 4.00 -2.31 -8.63
N GLU A 203 4.91 -1.64 -9.30
CA GLU A 203 5.70 -0.55 -8.73
C GLU A 203 4.97 0.81 -8.84
N PRO A 204 5.34 1.82 -8.04
CA PRO A 204 4.64 3.11 -8.03
C PRO A 204 4.58 3.81 -9.40
N ARG A 205 5.65 3.69 -10.22
CA ARG A 205 5.69 4.31 -11.56
C ARG A 205 4.78 3.60 -12.56
N GLU A 206 4.54 2.31 -12.38
CA GLU A 206 3.63 1.52 -13.21
C GLU A 206 2.19 1.81 -12.81
N ALA A 207 1.94 1.84 -11.49
CA ALA A 207 0.65 2.19 -10.93
C ALA A 207 0.13 3.53 -11.49
N GLN A 208 1.02 4.51 -11.65
CA GLN A 208 0.69 5.83 -12.22
C GLN A 208 0.11 5.79 -13.64
N LYS A 209 0.39 4.75 -14.44
CA LYS A 209 -0.03 4.65 -15.85
C LYS A 209 -1.37 3.96 -16.05
N ILE A 210 -1.91 3.32 -15.00
CA ILE A 210 -3.14 2.54 -15.07
C ILE A 210 -4.30 3.47 -15.46
N PRO A 211 -5.09 3.14 -16.49
CA PRO A 211 -6.30 3.89 -16.83
C PRO A 211 -7.39 3.66 -15.78
N ILE A 212 -7.94 4.76 -15.26
CA ILE A 212 -9.00 4.78 -14.25
C ILE A 212 -10.19 5.55 -14.81
N PRO A 213 -11.35 4.89 -15.02
CA PRO A 213 -12.60 5.60 -15.28
C PRO A 213 -12.98 6.50 -14.10
N THR A 214 -13.24 7.78 -14.38
CA THR A 214 -13.68 8.76 -13.36
C THR A 214 -15.20 8.98 -13.35
N GLY A 215 -15.93 8.18 -14.10
CA GLY A 215 -17.38 8.17 -14.18
C GLY A 215 -17.86 6.88 -14.85
N PRO A 216 -19.18 6.70 -15.02
CA PRO A 216 -19.72 5.56 -15.74
C PRO A 216 -19.10 5.45 -17.13
N ILE A 217 -18.58 4.27 -17.46
CA ILE A 217 -18.10 3.95 -18.80
C ILE A 217 -19.09 2.96 -19.42
N SER A 218 -19.77 3.38 -20.48
CA SER A 218 -20.62 2.48 -21.27
C SER A 218 -19.72 1.58 -22.10
N LEU A 219 -19.71 0.28 -21.79
CA LEU A 219 -19.02 -0.74 -22.56
C LEU A 219 -20.07 -1.52 -23.36
N THR A 220 -19.80 -1.76 -24.63
CA THR A 220 -20.54 -2.78 -25.39
C THR A 220 -20.21 -4.17 -24.84
N SER A 221 -21.07 -5.17 -25.10
CA SER A 221 -20.79 -6.55 -24.72
C SER A 221 -19.47 -7.07 -25.30
N ALA A 222 -19.12 -6.63 -26.51
CA ALA A 222 -17.86 -6.97 -27.17
C ALA A 222 -16.65 -6.37 -26.44
N GLU A 223 -16.69 -5.07 -26.12
CA GLU A 223 -15.63 -4.40 -25.36
C GLU A 223 -15.43 -5.03 -23.99
N HIS A 224 -16.51 -5.30 -23.27
CA HIS A 224 -16.44 -5.93 -21.95
C HIS A 224 -15.84 -7.35 -22.04
N SER A 225 -16.28 -8.15 -23.01
CA SER A 225 -15.72 -9.50 -23.25
C SER A 225 -14.23 -9.44 -23.60
N ALA A 226 -13.83 -8.50 -24.47
CA ALA A 226 -12.44 -8.33 -24.87
C ALA A 226 -11.53 -7.98 -23.68
N LEU A 227 -11.96 -7.09 -22.78
CA LEU A 227 -11.19 -6.75 -21.57
C LEU A 227 -10.97 -7.96 -20.66
N LEU A 228 -12.00 -8.80 -20.48
CA LEU A 228 -11.91 -10.00 -19.64
C LEU A 228 -11.01 -11.08 -20.28
N GLN A 229 -11.13 -11.30 -21.58
CA GLN A 229 -10.29 -12.27 -22.32
C GLN A 229 -8.81 -11.83 -22.34
N ALA A 230 -8.57 -10.54 -22.59
CA ALA A 230 -7.24 -9.94 -22.54
C ALA A 230 -6.61 -10.11 -21.14
N THR A 231 -7.37 -9.81 -20.08
CA THR A 231 -6.94 -9.97 -18.68
C THR A 231 -6.57 -11.42 -18.39
N GLN A 232 -7.43 -12.36 -18.77
CA GLN A 232 -7.17 -13.79 -18.56
C GLN A 232 -5.93 -14.26 -19.32
N THR A 233 -5.74 -13.79 -20.55
CA THR A 233 -4.55 -14.09 -21.37
C THR A 233 -3.27 -13.62 -20.68
N MET A 234 -3.26 -12.39 -20.17
CA MET A 234 -2.12 -11.83 -19.44
C MET A 234 -1.82 -12.62 -18.17
N ARG A 235 -2.84 -13.03 -17.41
CA ARG A 235 -2.68 -13.85 -16.20
C ARG A 235 -2.06 -15.20 -16.51
N THR A 236 -2.56 -15.88 -17.54
CA THR A 236 -1.99 -17.15 -18.00
C THR A 236 -0.49 -16.98 -18.29
N TRP A 237 -0.08 -15.90 -18.96
CA TRP A 237 1.33 -15.66 -19.27
C TRP A 237 2.22 -15.49 -18.03
N ARG A 238 1.71 -15.00 -16.89
CA ARG A 238 2.47 -14.92 -15.64
C ARG A 238 2.88 -16.26 -15.06
N HIS A 239 2.13 -17.31 -15.37
CA HIS A 239 2.39 -18.66 -14.86
C HIS A 239 3.44 -19.40 -15.69
N TYR A 240 3.61 -19.02 -16.96
CA TYR A 240 4.43 -19.75 -17.94
C TYR A 240 5.64 -18.96 -18.46
N GLY A 241 5.76 -17.67 -18.10
CA GLY A 241 6.92 -16.82 -18.38
C GLY A 241 7.90 -16.80 -17.21
#